data_AF-A0A9C9GBQ3-F1
#
_entry.id   AF-A0A9C9GBQ3-F1
#
_cell.length_a   1.000
_cell.length_b   1.000
_cell.length_c   1.000
_cell.angle_alpha   90.00
_cell.angle_beta   90.00
_cell.angle_gamma   90.00
#
_symmetry.space_group_name_H-M   'P 1'
#
loop_
_entity.id
_entity.type
_entity.pdbx_description
1 polymer ?
#
loop_
_entity_poly.entity_id
_entity_poly.type
_entity_poly.pdbx_seq_one_letter_code
_entity_poly.pdbx_strand_id
1 'polypeptide(L)'
;MPESVAILVGDNLFACAWQCLECADPEVKCELTERLEQAGDGSTVAVLEIILRDEIGHVETGTRWFRFLCNERDLDPDVTFAGLVQEYMRGQVKRPFHYAAREKAGFSKVEMGYLEAFAAGNRVTHEK
;
A
#
# COMPACT_ATOMS: atom_id res chain seq x y z
N MET A 1 -1.51 4.79 -23.71
CA MET A 1 -2.35 4.06 -22.74
C MET A 1 -2.55 2.66 -23.31
N PRO A 2 -1.93 1.60 -22.75
CA PRO A 2 -2.38 0.25 -23.08
C PRO A 2 -3.81 0.07 -22.55
N GLU A 3 -4.74 -0.40 -23.39
CA GLU A 3 -6.17 -0.55 -23.06
C GLU A 3 -6.43 -1.39 -21.80
N SER A 4 -5.48 -2.23 -21.40
CA SER A 4 -5.57 -3.13 -20.24
C SER A 4 -5.66 -2.42 -18.88
N VAL A 5 -5.04 -1.25 -18.70
CA VAL A 5 -5.03 -0.56 -17.38
C VAL A 5 -6.33 0.20 -17.13
N ALA A 6 -6.96 0.75 -18.17
CA ALA A 6 -8.21 1.52 -18.05
C ALA A 6 -9.38 0.68 -17.50
N ILE A 7 -9.38 -0.63 -17.73
CA ILE A 7 -10.42 -1.55 -17.27
C ILE A 7 -10.35 -1.72 -15.74
N LEU A 8 -9.17 -1.64 -15.11
CA LEU A 8 -9.04 -1.70 -13.64
C LEU A 8 -9.47 -0.40 -12.96
N VAL A 9 -9.25 0.72 -13.65
CA VAL A 9 -9.55 2.07 -13.18
C VAL A 9 -11.06 2.34 -13.12
N GLY A 10 -11.85 1.74 -14.02
CA GLY A 10 -13.30 1.98 -14.13
C GLY A 10 -14.15 1.45 -12.95
N ASP A 11 -13.71 0.37 -12.29
CA ASP A 11 -14.50 -0.29 -11.23
C ASP A 11 -13.76 -0.42 -9.89
N ASN A 12 -12.43 -0.26 -9.82
CA ASN A 12 -11.63 -0.67 -8.65
C ASN A 12 -10.50 0.28 -8.25
N LEU A 13 -10.59 1.57 -8.63
CA LEU A 13 -9.64 2.62 -8.22
C LEU A 13 -9.38 2.61 -6.70
N PHE A 14 -10.37 2.20 -5.91
CA PHE A 14 -10.30 2.13 -4.45
C PHE A 14 -9.22 1.16 -3.93
N ALA A 15 -9.02 -0.01 -4.55
CA ALA A 15 -8.14 -1.04 -3.99
C ALA A 15 -6.65 -0.65 -4.01
N CYS A 16 -6.13 -0.22 -5.17
CA CYS A 16 -4.74 0.22 -5.29
C CYS A 16 -4.49 1.59 -4.66
N ALA A 17 -5.46 2.52 -4.77
CA ALA A 17 -5.29 3.84 -4.19
C ALA A 17 -5.24 3.77 -2.66
N TRP A 18 -6.08 2.95 -2.05
CA TRP A 18 -6.11 2.70 -0.61
C TRP A 18 -4.84 2.00 -0.10
N GLN A 19 -4.36 0.98 -0.82
CA GLN A 19 -3.09 0.27 -0.52
C GLN A 19 -1.88 1.20 -0.40
N CYS A 20 -1.86 2.29 -1.17
CA CYS A 20 -0.74 3.22 -1.22
C CYS A 20 -0.91 4.41 -0.27
N LEU A 21 -2.12 4.97 -0.15
CA LEU A 21 -2.36 6.21 0.60
C LEU A 21 -2.44 5.99 2.12
N GLU A 22 -3.16 4.99 2.60
CA GLU A 22 -3.38 4.81 4.06
C GLU A 22 -2.31 3.95 4.73
N CYS A 23 -1.63 3.09 3.97
CA CYS A 23 -0.46 2.35 4.47
C CYS A 23 0.81 3.25 4.61
N ALA A 24 0.72 4.55 4.33
CA ALA A 24 1.74 5.53 4.69
C ALA A 24 1.63 6.00 6.16
N ASP A 25 0.46 5.84 6.79
CA ASP A 25 0.21 6.21 8.20
C ASP A 25 0.56 5.19 9.30
N PRO A 26 0.94 3.91 9.05
CA PRO A 26 1.29 2.99 10.13
C PRO A 26 2.45 3.50 10.99
N GLU A 27 3.39 4.24 10.40
CA GLU A 27 4.55 4.74 11.12
C GLU A 27 4.25 5.95 11.98
N VAL A 28 3.41 6.87 11.50
CA VAL A 28 2.89 7.97 12.31
C VAL A 28 2.13 7.39 13.51
N LYS A 29 1.38 6.31 13.29
CA LYS A 29 0.68 5.58 14.36
C LYS A 29 1.68 4.88 15.30
N CYS A 30 2.74 4.23 14.80
CA CYS A 30 3.77 3.60 15.64
C CYS A 30 4.55 4.63 16.47
N GLU A 31 5.03 5.72 15.88
CA GLU A 31 5.74 6.79 16.59
C GLU A 31 4.83 7.43 17.65
N LEU A 32 3.56 7.67 17.31
CA LEU A 32 2.57 8.19 18.26
C LEU A 32 2.30 7.19 19.39
N THR A 33 2.21 5.90 19.09
CA THR A 33 2.02 4.83 20.08
C THR A 33 3.18 4.79 21.06
N GLU A 34 4.43 4.79 20.58
CA GLU A 34 5.63 4.82 21.43
C GLU A 34 5.67 6.08 22.33
N ARG A 35 5.28 7.24 21.79
CA ARG A 35 5.23 8.49 22.56
C ARG A 35 4.14 8.47 23.63
N LEU A 36 2.99 7.86 23.34
CA LEU A 36 1.89 7.71 24.29
C LEU A 36 2.21 6.68 25.37
N GLU A 37 2.91 5.58 25.04
CA GLU A 37 3.44 4.62 26.00
C GLU A 37 4.41 5.31 26.97
N GLN A 38 5.36 6.10 26.44
CA GLN A 38 6.29 6.89 27.26
C GLN A 38 5.59 7.92 28.15
N ALA A 39 4.45 8.46 27.69
CA ALA A 39 3.60 9.37 28.47
C ALA A 39 2.69 8.66 29.48
N GLY A 40 2.67 7.31 29.49
CA GLY A 40 1.85 6.50 30.40
C GLY A 40 0.37 6.39 30.01
N ASP A 41 -0.01 6.79 28.79
CA ASP A 41 -1.39 6.67 28.30
C ASP A 41 -1.63 5.33 27.58
N GLY A 42 -1.66 4.26 28.36
CA GLY A 42 -1.93 2.91 27.86
C GLY A 42 -3.34 2.74 27.27
N SER A 43 -4.28 3.63 27.61
CA SER A 43 -5.66 3.53 27.12
C SER A 43 -5.77 3.95 25.65
N THR A 44 -5.09 5.03 25.27
CA THR A 44 -5.02 5.47 23.88
C THR A 44 -4.17 4.52 23.04
N VAL A 45 -3.08 3.98 23.60
CA VAL A 45 -2.25 2.94 22.95
C VAL A 45 -3.10 1.74 22.53
N ALA A 46 -3.92 1.19 23.44
CA ALA A 46 -4.77 0.05 23.13
C ALA A 46 -5.78 0.32 22.00
N VAL A 47 -6.28 1.55 21.88
CA VAL A 47 -7.17 1.95 20.78
C VAL A 47 -6.38 2.03 19.46
N LEU A 48 -5.18 2.60 19.47
CA LEU A 48 -4.33 2.70 18.29
C LEU A 48 -3.91 1.32 17.75
N GLU A 49 -3.67 0.34 18.63
CA GLU A 49 -3.38 -1.05 18.22
C GLU A 49 -4.55 -1.70 17.48
N ILE A 50 -5.79 -1.49 17.96
CA ILE A 50 -7.00 -1.99 17.28
C ILE A 50 -7.12 -1.36 15.90
N ILE A 51 -6.94 -0.03 15.81
CA ILE A 51 -6.99 0.70 14.55
C ILE A 51 -5.92 0.14 13.59
N LEU A 52 -4.67 0.00 14.03
CA LEU A 52 -3.59 -0.51 13.19
C LEU A 52 -3.89 -1.91 12.65
N ARG A 53 -4.44 -2.81 13.49
CA ARG A 53 -4.83 -4.15 13.06
C ARG A 53 -5.92 -4.10 11.99
N ASP A 54 -6.95 -3.27 12.20
CA ASP A 54 -8.07 -3.17 11.28
C ASP A 54 -7.62 -2.56 9.94
N GLU A 55 -6.70 -1.60 9.94
CA GLU A 55 -6.08 -1.09 8.70
C GLU A 55 -5.29 -2.16 7.95
N ILE A 56 -4.52 -3.00 8.65
CA ILE A 56 -3.80 -4.11 8.00
C ILE A 56 -4.80 -5.05 7.31
N GLY A 57 -5.91 -5.38 7.97
CA GLY A 57 -6.96 -6.23 7.40
C GLY A 57 -7.66 -5.60 6.19
N HIS A 58 -7.91 -4.29 6.22
CA HIS A 58 -8.45 -3.56 5.07
C HIS A 58 -7.49 -3.62 3.87
N VAL A 59 -6.20 -3.37 4.09
CA VAL A 59 -5.20 -3.40 3.04
C VAL A 59 -5.03 -4.83 2.49
N GLU A 60 -4.99 -5.85 3.34
CA GLU A 60 -4.94 -7.26 2.93
C GLU A 60 -6.12 -7.63 2.02
N THR A 61 -7.32 -7.20 2.39
CA THR A 61 -8.53 -7.44 1.59
C THR A 61 -8.42 -6.76 0.23
N GLY A 62 -7.93 -5.53 0.18
CA GLY A 62 -7.63 -4.81 -1.07
C GLY A 62 -6.62 -5.55 -1.94
N THR A 63 -5.50 -6.01 -1.35
CA THR A 63 -4.46 -6.80 -2.05
C THR A 63 -5.06 -8.07 -2.67
N ARG A 64 -5.91 -8.78 -1.94
CA ARG A 64 -6.53 -10.02 -2.42
C ARG A 64 -7.46 -9.77 -3.60
N TRP A 65 -8.31 -8.73 -3.53
CA TRP A 65 -9.19 -8.36 -4.63
C TRP A 65 -8.42 -7.89 -5.86
N PHE A 66 -7.36 -7.09 -5.67
CA PHE A 66 -6.48 -6.66 -6.74
C PHE A 66 -5.89 -7.86 -7.50
N ARG A 67 -5.29 -8.81 -6.79
CA ARG A 67 -4.72 -10.02 -7.39
C ARG A 67 -5.76 -10.88 -8.08
N PHE A 68 -6.95 -11.03 -7.49
CA PHE A 68 -8.06 -11.74 -8.11
C PHE A 68 -8.44 -11.10 -9.45
N LEU A 69 -8.59 -9.78 -9.50
CA LEU A 69 -8.93 -9.04 -10.73
C LEU A 69 -7.83 -9.10 -11.79
N CYS A 70 -6.55 -9.05 -11.38
CA CYS A 70 -5.42 -9.26 -12.28
C CYS A 70 -5.48 -10.65 -12.91
N ASN A 71 -5.72 -11.69 -12.10
CA ASN A 71 -5.84 -13.06 -12.59
C ASN A 71 -7.04 -13.24 -13.55
N GLU A 72 -8.22 -12.72 -13.21
CA GLU A 72 -9.42 -12.77 -14.07
C GLU A 72 -9.21 -12.07 -15.43
N ARG A 73 -8.27 -11.12 -15.50
CA ARG A 73 -8.00 -10.29 -16.68
C ARG A 73 -6.69 -10.63 -17.38
N ASP A 74 -6.01 -11.70 -16.96
CA ASP A 74 -4.71 -12.13 -17.48
C ASP A 74 -3.65 -11.02 -17.45
N LEU A 75 -3.61 -10.29 -16.32
CA LEU A 75 -2.65 -9.22 -16.06
C LEU A 75 -1.62 -9.65 -15.02
N ASP A 76 -0.37 -9.25 -15.24
CA ASP A 76 0.66 -9.36 -14.23
C ASP A 76 0.39 -8.36 -13.09
N PRO A 77 0.18 -8.82 -11.84
CA PRO A 77 -0.17 -7.97 -10.72
C PRO A 77 0.96 -6.99 -10.33
N ASP A 78 2.22 -7.40 -10.38
CA ASP A 78 3.35 -6.57 -9.99
C ASP A 78 3.55 -5.41 -11.00
N VAL A 79 3.49 -5.71 -12.30
CA VAL A 79 3.57 -4.72 -13.38
C VAL A 79 2.40 -3.75 -13.32
N THR A 80 1.20 -4.28 -13.11
CA THR A 80 -0.03 -3.50 -13.04
C THR A 80 -0.01 -2.56 -11.84
N PHE A 81 0.44 -3.06 -10.68
CA PHE A 81 0.61 -2.25 -9.48
C PHE A 81 1.58 -1.10 -9.72
N ALA A 82 2.76 -1.37 -10.28
CA ALA A 82 3.74 -0.33 -10.58
C ALA A 82 3.17 0.76 -11.52
N GLY A 83 2.44 0.36 -12.56
CA GLY A 83 1.77 1.28 -13.48
C GLY A 83 0.75 2.18 -12.78
N LEU A 84 -0.11 1.59 -11.93
CA LEU A 84 -1.12 2.32 -11.17
C LEU A 84 -0.48 3.28 -10.16
N VAL A 85 0.56 2.86 -9.44
CA VAL A 85 1.31 3.74 -8.51
C VAL A 85 1.91 4.91 -9.27
N GLN A 86 2.53 4.68 -10.43
CA GLN A 86 3.11 5.76 -11.24
C GLN A 86 2.05 6.75 -11.76
N GLU A 87 0.89 6.25 -12.16
CA GLU A 87 -0.17 7.05 -12.74
C GLU A 87 -0.87 7.92 -11.68
N TYR A 88 -1.24 7.32 -10.55
CA TYR A 88 -2.12 7.93 -9.56
C TYR A 88 -1.39 8.47 -8.32
N MET A 89 -0.22 7.95 -7.93
CA MET A 89 0.46 8.30 -6.67
C MET A 89 1.63 9.29 -6.83
N ARG A 90 1.58 10.16 -7.85
CA ARG A 90 2.66 11.09 -8.24
C ARG A 90 3.12 11.99 -7.08
N GLY A 91 4.14 11.53 -6.32
CA GLY A 91 4.73 12.26 -5.19
C GLY A 91 4.02 12.07 -3.85
N GLN A 92 3.03 11.18 -3.76
CA GLN A 92 2.31 10.86 -2.51
C GLN A 92 2.89 9.67 -1.76
N VAL A 93 3.76 8.88 -2.41
CA VAL A 93 4.48 7.79 -1.76
C VAL A 93 5.59 8.39 -0.89
N LYS A 94 5.31 8.50 0.42
CA LYS A 94 6.24 9.04 1.40
C LYS A 94 6.86 7.92 2.23
N ARG A 95 8.15 8.10 2.51
CA ARG A 95 8.90 7.32 3.49
C ARG A 95 8.71 7.91 4.89
N PRO A 96 8.99 7.13 5.94
CA PRO A 96 9.41 5.70 5.90
C PRO A 96 8.25 4.70 5.58
N PHE A 97 8.55 3.39 5.46
CA PHE A 97 7.52 2.36 5.25
C PHE A 97 7.53 1.31 6.36
N HIS A 98 6.35 0.95 6.87
CA HIS A 98 6.20 -0.12 7.86
C HIS A 98 6.19 -1.51 7.19
N TYR A 99 7.38 -2.04 6.89
CA TYR A 99 7.57 -3.31 6.14
C TYR A 99 6.75 -4.48 6.70
N ALA A 100 6.74 -4.69 8.02
CA ALA A 100 6.03 -5.80 8.64
C ALA A 100 4.50 -5.71 8.46
N ALA A 101 3.95 -4.50 8.33
CA ALA A 101 2.51 -4.32 8.09
C ALA A 101 2.18 -4.60 6.61
N ARG A 102 3.03 -4.14 5.68
CA ARG A 102 2.86 -4.39 4.25
C ARG A 102 3.05 -5.86 3.90
N GLU A 103 4.00 -6.55 4.52
CA GLU A 103 4.17 -8.00 4.35
C GLU A 103 2.95 -8.77 4.86
N LYS A 104 2.41 -8.41 6.04
CA LYS A 104 1.14 -8.97 6.55
C LYS A 104 -0.04 -8.67 5.65
N ALA A 105 -0.09 -7.49 5.03
CA ALA A 105 -1.11 -7.11 4.07
C ALA A 105 -0.92 -7.78 2.69
N GLY A 106 0.10 -8.63 2.54
CA GLY A 106 0.31 -9.47 1.37
C GLY A 106 1.18 -8.86 0.27
N PHE A 107 1.89 -7.75 0.51
CA PHE A 107 2.79 -7.15 -0.47
C PHE A 107 3.95 -8.09 -0.82
N SER A 108 4.24 -8.21 -2.11
CA SER A 108 5.40 -8.93 -2.63
C SER A 108 6.68 -8.11 -2.43
N LYS A 109 7.84 -8.78 -2.44
CA LYS A 109 9.14 -8.10 -2.38
C LYS A 109 9.35 -7.15 -3.58
N VAL A 110 8.74 -7.48 -4.71
CA VAL A 110 8.81 -6.69 -5.95
C VAL A 110 7.98 -5.41 -5.79
N GLU A 111 6.73 -5.53 -5.31
CA GLU A 111 5.85 -4.40 -5.00
C GLU A 111 6.52 -3.44 -3.99
N MET A 112 7.17 -3.99 -2.96
CA MET A 112 7.94 -3.19 -2.00
C MET A 112 9.12 -2.44 -2.64
N GLY A 113 9.87 -3.10 -3.53
CA GLY A 113 10.96 -2.46 -4.28
C GLY A 113 10.46 -1.32 -5.18
N TYR A 114 9.27 -1.45 -5.77
CA TYR A 114 8.67 -0.37 -6.54
C TYR A 114 8.28 0.81 -5.66
N LEU A 115 7.65 0.58 -4.50
CA LEU A 115 7.32 1.65 -3.56
C LEU A 115 8.57 2.43 -3.12
N GLU A 116 9.67 1.74 -2.83
CA GLU A 116 10.96 2.38 -2.52
C GLU A 116 11.49 3.23 -3.68
N ALA A 117 11.47 2.69 -4.90
CA ALA A 117 11.91 3.41 -6.09
C ALA A 117 11.06 4.66 -6.36
N PHE A 118 9.74 4.56 -6.20
CA PHE A 118 8.82 5.69 -6.35
C PHE A 118 9.04 6.76 -5.27
N ALA A 119 9.24 6.35 -4.01
CA ALA A 119 9.54 7.28 -2.92
C ALA A 119 10.93 7.96 -3.07
N ALA A 120 11.85 7.35 -3.80
CA ALA A 120 13.14 7.94 -4.17
C ALA A 120 13.05 8.93 -5.36
N GLY A 121 11.86 9.08 -5.97
CA GLY A 121 11.65 9.93 -7.15
C GLY A 121 12.12 9.30 -8.47
N ASN A 122 12.44 8.00 -8.47
CA ASN A 122 12.86 7.29 -9.67
C ASN A 122 11.64 6.85 -10.49
N ARG A 123 11.70 7.02 -11.81
CA ARG A 123 10.74 6.38 -12.70
C ARG A 123 11.11 4.91 -12.80
N VAL A 124 10.25 4.04 -12.28
CA VAL A 124 10.39 2.59 -12.46
C VAL A 124 10.14 2.29 -13.94
N THR A 125 11.15 1.75 -14.63
CA THR A 125 11.01 1.22 -15.99
C THR A 125 10.99 -0.30 -15.91
N HIS A 126 9.90 -0.92 -16.38
CA HIS A 126 9.88 -2.37 -16.60
C HIS A 126 10.69 -2.69 -17.86
N GLU A 127 11.74 -3.50 -17.71
CA GLU A 127 12.34 -4.21 -18.83
C GLU A 127 11.60 -5.54 -19.00
N LYS A 128 11.31 -5.86 -20.27
CA LYS A 128 10.33 -6.87 -20.72
C LYS A 128 10.79 -8.30 -20.49
#